data_AF-A0A9Q3PNJ7-F1
#
_entry.id   AF-A0A9Q3PNJ7-F1
#
_cell.length_a   1.000
_cell.length_b   1.000
_cell.length_c   1.000
_cell.angle_alpha   90.00
_cell.angle_beta   90.00
_cell.angle_gamma   90.00
#
_symmetry.space_group_name_H-M   'P 1'
#
loop_
_entity.id
_entity.type
_entity.pdbx_description
1 polymer ?
#
loop_
_entity_poly.entity_id
_entity_poly.type
_entity_poly.pdbx_seq_one_letter_code
_entity_poly.pdbx_strand_id
1 'polypeptide(L)'
;MKTKQNRDKGYKAGNSCITEVVIDNKSTKSLLDPGAFCSCVGKSFLKTCLPNFEDQLTTIDGIRFNSASNPMKALAIFETNVIFPHIDGNLRNTVEFVVMENCSSTLFILGNDYLVIYGIDSHNNKDRYVTIGENNRQRFVFLPCKREITVNKVSPVNLQLEKFTSEQLNEAEISLHLTDKQEHELFPLLYDHRGAFASDKEPLGAIMAHAVDIILNIERPIHHS
;
A
#
# COMPACT_ATOMS: atom_id res chain seq x y z
N MET A 1 13.71 -57.00 15.24
CA MET A 1 13.08 -55.89 15.99
C MET A 1 12.44 -54.94 14.98
N LYS A 2 11.11 -54.99 14.80
CA LYS A 2 10.39 -54.12 13.84
C LYS A 2 10.30 -52.72 14.44
N THR A 3 10.98 -51.76 13.81
CA THR A 3 10.98 -50.35 14.21
C THR A 3 9.55 -49.79 14.12
N LYS A 4 9.09 -49.22 15.23
CA LYS A 4 7.81 -48.53 15.42
C LYS A 4 7.52 -47.62 14.21
N GLN A 5 6.29 -47.66 13.69
CA GLN A 5 5.83 -46.75 12.64
C GLN A 5 6.10 -45.30 13.05
N ASN A 6 6.77 -44.54 12.17
CA ASN A 6 7.01 -43.11 12.35
C ASN A 6 5.65 -42.39 12.39
N ARG A 7 5.25 -41.92 13.58
CA ARG A 7 4.05 -41.09 13.75
C ARG A 7 4.10 -39.86 12.82
N ASP A 8 2.94 -39.48 12.31
CA ASP A 8 2.72 -38.38 11.37
C ASP A 8 3.44 -37.10 11.78
N LYS A 9 4.38 -36.65 10.93
CA LYS A 9 5.28 -35.50 11.17
C LYS A 9 4.60 -34.16 10.85
N GLY A 10 3.37 -33.95 11.32
CA GLY A 10 2.58 -32.75 11.04
C GLY A 10 3.27 -31.44 11.41
N TYR A 11 4.09 -31.44 12.46
CA TYR A 11 4.91 -30.29 12.89
C TYR A 11 5.93 -29.82 11.83
N LYS A 12 6.21 -30.61 10.79
CA LYS A 12 7.07 -30.23 9.66
C LYS A 12 6.31 -29.62 8.48
N ALA A 13 4.98 -29.59 8.54
CA ALA A 13 4.14 -29.06 7.46
C ALA A 13 3.91 -27.54 7.56
N GLY A 14 4.19 -26.94 8.72
CA GLY A 14 4.04 -25.50 8.93
C GLY A 14 5.05 -24.69 8.11
N ASN A 15 4.60 -23.55 7.59
CA ASN A 15 5.43 -22.53 6.95
C ASN A 15 5.21 -21.19 7.66
N SER A 16 6.04 -20.19 7.37
CA SER A 16 5.89 -18.86 7.99
C SER A 16 4.59 -18.17 7.53
N CYS A 17 4.07 -17.25 8.36
CA CYS A 17 2.99 -16.32 8.00
C CYS A 17 3.56 -14.93 7.63
N ILE A 18 4.79 -14.89 7.14
CA ILE A 18 5.50 -13.66 6.81
C ILE A 18 5.28 -13.38 5.32
N THR A 19 4.92 -12.15 4.97
CA THR A 19 4.83 -11.66 3.59
C THR A 19 5.81 -10.51 3.37
N GLU A 20 6.22 -10.31 2.12
CA GLU A 20 6.87 -9.08 1.70
C GLU A 20 5.83 -7.97 1.56
N VAL A 21 6.16 -6.78 2.03
CA VAL A 21 5.35 -5.56 1.90
C VAL A 21 6.25 -4.39 1.57
N VAL A 22 5.69 -3.35 0.97
CA VAL A 22 6.38 -2.07 0.77
C VAL A 22 5.79 -1.05 1.75
N ILE A 23 6.67 -0.43 2.55
CA ILE A 23 6.33 0.64 3.49
C ILE A 23 7.33 1.76 3.23
N ASP A 24 6.83 2.98 3.00
CA ASP A 24 7.65 4.16 2.65
C ASP A 24 8.68 3.87 1.55
N ASN A 25 8.21 3.30 0.43
CA ASN A 25 9.02 2.90 -0.72
C ASN A 25 10.15 1.89 -0.44
N LYS A 26 10.18 1.29 0.76
CA LYS A 26 11.15 0.27 1.15
C LYS A 26 10.49 -1.09 1.23
N SER A 27 11.02 -2.07 0.50
CA SER A 27 10.63 -3.45 0.70
C SER A 27 11.06 -3.93 2.09
N THR A 28 10.10 -4.46 2.83
CA THR A 28 10.27 -5.00 4.17
C THR A 28 9.38 -6.22 4.36
N LYS A 29 9.39 -6.80 5.56
CA LYS A 29 8.63 -7.99 5.88
C LYS A 29 7.58 -7.68 6.94
N SER A 30 6.38 -8.23 6.73
CA SER A 30 5.29 -8.19 7.68
C SER A 30 4.89 -9.59 8.10
N LEU A 31 4.72 -9.80 9.40
CA LEU A 31 4.06 -10.99 9.94
C LEU A 31 2.56 -10.76 9.97
N LEU A 32 1.79 -11.70 9.43
CA LEU A 32 0.34 -11.76 9.64
C LEU A 32 0.08 -12.60 10.89
N ASP A 33 -0.30 -11.94 11.98
CA ASP A 33 -0.40 -12.55 13.31
C ASP A 33 -1.81 -12.41 13.90
N PRO A 34 -2.70 -13.40 13.69
CA PRO A 34 -4.01 -13.40 14.34
C PRO A 34 -3.95 -13.55 15.86
N GLY A 35 -2.79 -13.92 16.42
CA GLY A 35 -2.57 -13.97 17.87
C GLY A 35 -2.24 -12.60 18.48
N ALA A 36 -1.88 -11.61 17.67
CA ALA A 36 -1.65 -10.25 18.15
C ALA A 36 -2.98 -9.48 18.20
N PHE A 37 -3.29 -8.90 19.35
CA PHE A 37 -4.52 -8.08 19.51
C PHE A 37 -4.54 -6.87 18.57
N CYS A 38 -3.39 -6.22 18.40
CA CYS A 38 -3.23 -5.04 17.56
C CYS A 38 -1.98 -5.13 16.68
N SER A 39 -1.97 -4.34 15.62
CA SER A 39 -0.82 -4.15 14.76
C SER A 39 0.25 -3.33 15.46
N CYS A 40 1.49 -3.79 15.41
CA CYS A 40 2.58 -3.16 16.14
C CYS A 40 3.94 -3.33 15.46
N VAL A 41 4.89 -2.50 15.87
CA VAL A 41 6.27 -2.52 15.38
C VAL A 41 7.25 -2.15 16.50
N GLY A 42 8.42 -2.77 16.54
CA GLY A 42 9.45 -2.40 17.49
C GLY A 42 10.15 -1.10 17.11
N LYS A 43 10.37 -0.19 18.08
CA LYS A 43 11.03 1.10 17.88
C LYS A 43 12.37 0.95 17.15
N SER A 44 13.21 0.04 17.63
CA SER A 44 14.55 -0.20 17.06
C SER A 44 14.48 -0.62 15.60
N PHE A 45 13.53 -1.49 15.26
CA PHE A 45 13.33 -1.94 13.89
C PHE A 45 12.75 -0.83 12.99
N LEU A 46 11.72 -0.13 13.47
CA LEU A 46 11.13 1.00 12.75
C LEU A 46 12.19 2.04 12.39
N LYS A 47 13.09 2.39 13.33
CA LYS A 47 14.21 3.31 13.09
C LYS A 47 15.15 2.86 11.98
N THR A 48 15.33 1.55 11.76
CA THR A 48 16.13 1.02 10.65
C THR A 48 15.42 1.08 9.30
N CYS A 49 14.08 1.05 9.33
CA CYS A 49 13.26 1.18 8.13
C CYS A 49 13.12 2.64 7.73
N LEU A 50 12.75 3.50 8.68
CA LEU A 50 12.51 4.93 8.55
C LEU A 50 13.24 5.70 9.67
N PRO A 51 14.40 6.31 9.41
CA PRO A 51 15.15 7.02 10.45
C PRO A 51 14.42 8.23 11.06
N ASN A 52 13.53 8.87 10.30
CA ASN A 52 12.82 10.10 10.67
C ASN A 52 11.34 9.84 11.04
N PHE A 53 11.00 8.61 11.48
CA PHE A 53 9.62 8.26 11.83
C PHE A 53 9.06 9.06 13.03
N GLU A 54 9.94 9.63 13.85
CA GLU A 54 9.56 10.34 15.09
C GLU A 54 8.67 11.57 14.82
N ASP A 55 8.82 12.20 13.66
CA ASP A 55 8.00 13.36 13.25
C ASP A 55 6.56 12.99 12.86
N GLN A 56 6.29 11.68 12.65
CA GLN A 56 4.99 11.14 12.22
C GLN A 56 4.25 10.45 13.36
N LEU A 57 4.75 10.58 14.60
CA LEU A 57 4.20 9.90 15.75
C LEU A 57 3.01 10.65 16.35
N THR A 58 1.95 9.91 16.63
CA THR A 58 0.79 10.39 17.38
C THR A 58 0.81 9.81 18.79
N THR A 59 0.39 10.59 19.79
CA THR A 59 0.34 10.16 21.19
C THR A 59 -0.61 8.98 21.40
N ILE A 60 -0.22 8.04 22.26
CA ILE A 60 -1.06 6.93 22.70
C ILE A 60 -1.24 7.00 24.21
N ASP A 61 -2.49 7.07 24.67
CA ASP A 61 -2.80 7.17 26.09
C ASP A 61 -3.75 6.06 26.56
N GLY A 62 -3.50 5.57 27.78
CA GLY A 62 -4.46 4.74 28.51
C GLY A 62 -4.52 3.25 28.15
N ILE A 63 -3.70 2.76 27.21
CA ILE A 63 -3.73 1.35 26.78
C ILE A 63 -2.54 0.57 27.35
N ARG A 64 -2.82 -0.59 27.97
CA ARG A 64 -1.82 -1.55 28.44
C ARG A 64 -1.71 -2.69 27.45
N PHE A 65 -0.49 -2.96 27.00
CA PHE A 65 -0.19 -4.08 26.11
C PHE A 65 0.59 -5.16 26.85
N ASN A 66 0.32 -6.42 26.53
CA ASN A 66 1.05 -7.56 27.05
C ASN A 66 1.47 -8.47 25.89
N SER A 67 2.70 -8.94 25.92
CA SER A 67 3.12 -10.09 25.12
C SER A 67 2.82 -11.39 25.88
N ALA A 68 3.11 -12.54 25.28
CA ALA A 68 2.97 -13.83 25.94
C ALA A 68 3.80 -13.96 27.24
N SER A 69 4.86 -13.17 27.40
CA SER A 69 5.81 -13.34 28.51
C SER A 69 6.02 -12.09 29.36
N ASN A 70 5.79 -10.90 28.83
CA ASN A 70 6.11 -9.64 29.49
C ASN A 70 5.13 -8.50 29.13
N PRO A 71 4.93 -7.53 30.02
CA PRO A 71 4.30 -6.26 29.68
C PRO A 71 5.03 -5.54 28.55
N MET A 72 4.28 -4.92 27.65
CA MET A 72 4.79 -4.16 26.51
C MET A 72 4.61 -2.67 26.76
N LYS A 73 5.65 -1.88 26.48
CA LYS A 73 5.64 -0.43 26.63
C LYS A 73 5.39 0.23 25.28
N ALA A 74 4.16 0.68 25.07
CA ALA A 74 3.79 1.48 23.91
C ALA A 74 4.35 2.90 24.05
N LEU A 75 4.84 3.45 22.93
CA LEU A 75 5.40 4.80 22.87
C LEU A 75 4.45 5.78 22.18
N ALA A 76 3.93 5.38 21.03
CA ALA A 76 3.16 6.21 20.13
C ALA A 76 2.46 5.34 19.07
N ILE A 77 1.63 5.97 18.25
CA ILE A 77 1.06 5.40 17.03
C ILE A 77 1.86 5.92 15.84
N PHE A 78 2.17 5.03 14.91
CA PHE A 78 2.76 5.34 13.61
C PHE A 78 1.81 4.89 12.50
N GLU A 79 1.19 5.85 11.81
CA GLU A 79 0.31 5.57 10.68
C GLU A 79 1.13 5.51 9.39
N THR A 80 0.94 4.47 8.59
CA THR A 80 1.58 4.36 7.28
C THR A 80 0.75 3.52 6.31
N ASN A 81 1.04 3.68 5.02
CA ASN A 81 0.56 2.78 4.00
C ASN A 81 1.39 1.50 3.98
N VAL A 82 0.72 0.35 4.08
CA VAL A 82 1.28 -0.98 3.87
C VAL A 82 0.83 -1.45 2.49
N ILE A 83 1.79 -1.61 1.59
CA ILE A 83 1.54 -2.01 0.22
C ILE A 83 1.88 -3.48 0.07
N PHE A 84 0.91 -4.29 -0.33
CA PHE A 84 1.10 -5.68 -0.72
C PHE A 84 1.39 -5.75 -2.23
N PRO A 85 2.62 -6.10 -2.63
CA PRO A 85 2.98 -6.15 -4.03
C PRO A 85 2.31 -7.35 -4.72
N HIS A 86 1.77 -7.13 -5.92
CA HIS A 86 1.19 -8.19 -6.76
C HIS A 86 1.30 -7.84 -8.24
N ILE A 87 1.38 -8.86 -9.09
CA ILE A 87 1.60 -8.70 -10.55
C ILE A 87 0.44 -7.96 -11.25
N ASP A 88 -0.78 -8.16 -10.75
CA ASP A 88 -2.01 -7.57 -11.31
C ASP A 88 -2.38 -6.23 -10.65
N GLY A 89 -1.42 -5.59 -9.99
CA GLY A 89 -1.62 -4.34 -9.27
C GLY A 89 -1.42 -4.50 -7.77
N ASN A 90 -0.80 -3.50 -7.16
CA ASN A 90 -0.51 -3.50 -5.73
C ASN A 90 -1.78 -3.18 -4.93
N LEU A 91 -1.91 -3.78 -3.75
CA LEU A 91 -2.95 -3.42 -2.80
C LEU A 91 -2.38 -2.53 -1.70
N ARG A 92 -3.04 -1.42 -1.40
CA ARG A 92 -2.59 -0.42 -0.42
C ARG A 92 -3.58 -0.32 0.73
N ASN A 93 -3.09 -0.52 1.95
CA ASN A 93 -3.86 -0.44 3.19
C ASN A 93 -3.23 0.58 4.14
N THR A 94 -4.03 1.48 4.72
CA THR A 94 -3.57 2.44 5.73
C THR A 94 -3.63 1.80 7.12
N VAL A 95 -2.49 1.67 7.79
CA VAL A 95 -2.37 0.95 9.06
C VAL A 95 -1.74 1.83 10.12
N GLU A 96 -2.38 1.86 11.28
CA GLU A 96 -1.85 2.41 12.52
C GLU A 96 -1.08 1.33 13.27
N PHE A 97 0.23 1.49 13.38
CA PHE A 97 1.07 0.60 14.17
C PHE A 97 1.32 1.20 15.55
N VAL A 98 1.06 0.43 16.60
CA VAL A 98 1.57 0.77 17.93
C VAL A 98 3.09 0.56 17.96
N VAL A 99 3.84 1.64 18.20
CA VAL A 99 5.29 1.59 18.31
C VAL A 99 5.66 1.13 19.72
N MET A 100 6.29 -0.04 19.80
CA MET A 100 6.66 -0.70 21.05
C MET A 100 8.13 -0.44 21.38
N GLU A 101 8.43 0.06 22.58
CA GLU A 101 9.80 0.34 23.01
C GLU A 101 10.62 -0.94 23.24
N ASN A 102 10.00 -1.95 23.85
CA ASN A 102 10.64 -3.19 24.28
C ASN A 102 10.31 -4.40 23.38
N CYS A 103 9.91 -4.15 22.12
CA CYS A 103 9.71 -5.22 21.13
C CYS A 103 11.00 -5.50 20.36
N SER A 104 11.45 -6.76 20.37
CA SER A 104 12.65 -7.22 19.65
C SER A 104 12.36 -7.71 18.23
N SER A 105 11.10 -7.70 17.79
CA SER A 105 10.72 -8.13 16.45
C SER A 105 11.39 -7.26 15.39
N THR A 106 11.87 -7.91 14.32
CA THR A 106 12.43 -7.27 13.11
C THR A 106 11.44 -7.32 11.96
N LEU A 107 10.16 -7.35 12.28
CA LEU A 107 9.04 -7.41 11.35
C LEU A 107 7.99 -6.39 11.78
N PHE A 108 7.28 -5.83 10.81
CA PHE A 108 5.97 -5.25 11.09
C PHE A 108 5.01 -6.39 11.46
N ILE A 109 4.18 -6.21 12.47
CA ILE A 109 3.18 -7.20 12.86
C ILE A 109 1.82 -6.62 12.50
N LEU A 110 1.14 -7.25 11.54
CA LEU A 110 -0.27 -7.02 11.28
C LEU A 110 -1.09 -7.93 12.18
N GLY A 111 -1.68 -7.32 13.20
CA GLY A 111 -2.48 -7.99 14.19
C GLY A 111 -3.92 -8.19 13.76
N ASN A 112 -4.68 -8.82 14.65
CA ASN A 112 -6.07 -9.18 14.40
C ASN A 112 -6.97 -7.97 14.14
N ASP A 113 -6.62 -6.78 14.63
CA ASP A 113 -7.28 -5.51 14.30
C ASP A 113 -7.39 -5.31 12.78
N TYR A 114 -6.26 -5.26 12.09
CA TYR A 114 -6.22 -4.99 10.65
C TYR A 114 -6.43 -6.23 9.79
N LEU A 115 -6.16 -7.43 10.31
CA LEU A 115 -6.58 -8.65 9.64
C LEU A 115 -8.10 -8.69 9.48
N VAL A 116 -8.85 -8.30 10.51
CA VAL A 116 -10.33 -8.24 10.45
C VAL A 116 -10.80 -7.05 9.60
N ILE A 117 -10.25 -5.84 9.80
CA ILE A 117 -10.67 -4.64 9.07
C ILE A 117 -10.54 -4.82 7.55
N TYR A 118 -9.43 -5.43 7.11
CA TYR A 118 -9.16 -5.61 5.68
C TYR A 118 -9.56 -6.98 5.13
N GLY A 119 -10.16 -7.87 5.94
CA GLY A 119 -10.50 -9.22 5.51
C GLY A 119 -9.29 -9.98 4.98
N ILE A 120 -8.20 -10.01 5.74
CA ILE A 120 -6.95 -10.68 5.36
C ILE A 120 -7.01 -12.14 5.79
N ASP A 121 -7.21 -13.03 4.82
CA ASP A 121 -7.41 -14.45 5.08
C ASP A 121 -6.24 -15.32 4.62
N SER A 122 -5.71 -16.10 5.55
CA SER A 122 -4.62 -17.05 5.29
C SER A 122 -5.16 -18.41 4.86
N HIS A 123 -4.83 -18.80 3.62
CA HIS A 123 -5.28 -20.06 3.03
C HIS A 123 -4.21 -21.15 3.18
N ASN A 124 -4.51 -22.15 4.02
CA ASN A 124 -3.58 -23.22 4.37
C ASN A 124 -3.73 -24.46 3.47
N ASN A 125 -3.35 -24.32 2.20
CA ASN A 125 -3.31 -25.42 1.22
C ASN A 125 -1.86 -25.82 0.88
N LYS A 126 -1.66 -26.78 -0.04
CA LYS A 126 -0.32 -27.19 -0.51
C LYS A 126 0.54 -25.99 -0.93
N ASP A 127 -0.09 -25.02 -1.60
CA ASP A 127 0.45 -23.68 -1.85
C ASP A 127 -0.27 -22.72 -0.90
N ARG A 128 0.41 -22.25 0.14
CA ARG A 128 -0.17 -21.27 1.08
C ARG A 128 -0.15 -19.88 0.45
N TYR A 129 -1.26 -19.17 0.55
CA TYR A 129 -1.42 -17.81 0.05
C TYR A 129 -2.33 -17.01 0.97
N VAL A 130 -2.37 -15.70 0.73
CA VAL A 130 -3.20 -14.74 1.42
C VAL A 130 -4.13 -14.10 0.40
N THR A 131 -5.37 -13.88 0.78
CA THR A 131 -6.31 -12.99 0.09
C THR A 131 -6.58 -11.79 0.99
N ILE A 132 -6.93 -10.67 0.38
CA ILE A 132 -7.22 -9.44 1.12
C ILE A 132 -8.51 -8.86 0.54
N GLY A 133 -9.48 -8.62 1.41
CA GLY A 133 -10.82 -8.19 1.06
C GLY A 133 -11.63 -9.26 0.33
N GLU A 134 -12.70 -8.84 -0.35
CA GLU A 134 -13.63 -9.74 -1.04
C GLU A 134 -13.06 -10.33 -2.34
N ASN A 135 -11.93 -9.79 -2.83
CA ASN A 135 -11.32 -10.23 -4.08
C ASN A 135 -10.46 -11.48 -3.89
N ASN A 136 -11.11 -12.64 -3.86
CA ASN A 136 -10.46 -13.95 -3.74
C ASN A 136 -9.61 -14.37 -4.97
N ARG A 137 -9.53 -13.52 -6.02
CA ARG A 137 -8.73 -13.80 -7.22
C ARG A 137 -7.27 -13.40 -7.03
N GLN A 138 -7.00 -12.30 -6.33
CA GLN A 138 -5.63 -11.86 -6.05
C GLN A 138 -5.06 -12.66 -4.89
N ARG A 139 -3.93 -13.33 -5.14
CA ARG A 139 -3.29 -14.23 -4.18
C ARG A 139 -1.89 -13.73 -3.87
N PHE A 140 -1.72 -13.21 -2.66
CA PHE A 140 -0.42 -12.81 -2.14
C PHE A 140 0.29 -14.02 -1.55
N VAL A 141 1.62 -14.03 -1.56
CA VAL A 141 2.40 -15.20 -1.15
C VAL A 141 3.08 -15.00 0.19
N PHE A 142 3.22 -16.10 0.93
CA PHE A 142 4.09 -16.15 2.09
C PHE A 142 5.55 -16.42 1.70
N LEU A 143 6.45 -15.88 2.51
CA LEU A 143 7.88 -16.16 2.48
C LEU A 143 8.23 -17.43 3.28
N PRO A 144 9.31 -18.13 2.93
CA PRO A 144 10.03 -18.03 1.66
C PRO A 144 9.15 -18.59 0.53
N CYS A 145 8.95 -17.82 -0.53
CA CYS A 145 8.29 -18.34 -1.73
C CYS A 145 9.30 -19.22 -2.47
N LYS A 146 8.93 -20.46 -2.78
CA LYS A 146 9.75 -21.37 -3.60
C LYS A 146 9.64 -21.07 -5.10
N ARG A 147 8.67 -20.22 -5.49
CA ARG A 147 8.50 -19.74 -6.86
C ARG A 147 9.16 -18.36 -6.92
N GLU A 148 10.02 -18.15 -7.92
CA GLU A 148 10.47 -16.80 -8.26
C GLU A 148 9.26 -16.01 -8.73
N ILE A 149 8.69 -15.22 -7.83
CA ILE A 149 7.76 -14.17 -8.24
C ILE A 149 8.66 -13.05 -8.70
N THR A 150 8.59 -12.74 -9.99
CA THR A 150 9.10 -11.48 -10.51
C THR A 150 8.24 -10.38 -9.91
N VAL A 151 8.56 -9.99 -8.67
CA VAL A 151 8.07 -8.74 -8.11
C VAL A 151 8.69 -7.70 -9.02
N ASN A 152 7.91 -7.16 -9.96
CA ASN A 152 8.29 -5.94 -10.63
C ASN A 152 8.59 -4.98 -9.49
N LYS A 153 9.89 -4.68 -9.29
CA LYS A 153 10.35 -3.74 -8.27
C LYS A 153 9.40 -2.56 -8.37
N VAL A 154 8.61 -2.36 -7.32
CA VAL A 154 7.65 -1.27 -7.25
C VAL A 154 8.43 -0.03 -7.63
N SER A 155 8.15 0.51 -8.82
CA SER A 155 8.65 1.82 -9.19
C SER A 155 8.17 2.74 -8.07
N PRO A 156 9.07 3.49 -7.43
CA PRO A 156 8.74 4.28 -6.24
C PRO A 156 7.47 5.04 -6.54
N VAL A 157 6.45 4.86 -5.69
CA VAL A 157 5.15 5.50 -5.88
C VAL A 157 5.44 7.00 -5.86
N ASN A 158 5.25 7.64 -7.02
CA ASN A 158 5.53 9.05 -7.16
C ASN A 158 4.41 9.81 -6.44
N LEU A 159 4.63 10.15 -5.17
CA LEU A 159 3.68 10.91 -4.34
C LEU A 159 3.20 12.20 -5.04
N GLN A 160 4.02 12.79 -5.91
CA GLN A 160 3.61 13.95 -6.70
C GLN A 160 2.66 13.59 -7.85
N LEU A 161 2.79 12.41 -8.45
CA LEU A 161 1.84 11.88 -9.42
C LEU A 161 0.50 11.59 -8.74
N GLU A 162 0.49 10.94 -7.57
CA GLU A 162 -0.76 10.69 -6.84
C GLU A 162 -1.46 11.99 -6.46
N LYS A 163 -0.70 12.97 -5.94
CA LYS A 163 -1.23 14.30 -5.61
C LYS A 163 -1.79 15.02 -6.84
N PHE A 164 -1.07 14.97 -7.96
CA PHE A 164 -1.54 15.53 -9.24
C PHE A 164 -2.83 14.86 -9.71
N THR A 165 -2.92 13.53 -9.63
CA THR A 165 -4.13 12.81 -10.02
C THR A 165 -5.31 13.16 -9.12
N SER A 166 -5.12 13.21 -7.80
CA SER A 166 -6.21 13.51 -6.86
C SER A 166 -6.67 14.96 -6.86
N GLU A 167 -5.75 15.90 -7.10
CA GLU A 167 -6.04 17.34 -7.00
C GLU A 167 -6.37 17.97 -8.36
N GLN A 168 -5.74 17.53 -9.45
CA GLN A 168 -5.89 18.17 -10.77
C GLN A 168 -6.64 17.30 -11.79
N LEU A 169 -6.44 15.98 -11.78
CA LEU A 169 -7.17 15.10 -12.71
C LEU A 169 -8.55 14.69 -12.20
N ASN A 170 -8.84 14.84 -10.92
CA ASN A 170 -10.15 14.54 -10.36
C ASN A 170 -11.26 15.46 -10.92
N GLU A 171 -10.89 16.67 -11.36
CA GLU A 171 -11.79 17.61 -12.04
C GLU A 171 -11.79 17.45 -13.57
N ALA A 172 -10.92 16.58 -14.11
CA ALA A 172 -10.81 16.37 -15.55
C ALA A 172 -11.81 15.31 -16.03
N GLU A 173 -12.57 15.61 -17.08
CA GLU A 173 -13.43 14.63 -17.74
C GLU A 173 -12.58 13.69 -18.61
N ILE A 174 -12.11 12.59 -18.01
CA ILE A 174 -11.43 11.51 -18.71
C ILE A 174 -12.48 10.57 -19.31
N SER A 175 -12.25 10.12 -20.55
CA SER A 175 -13.18 9.25 -21.27
C SER A 175 -13.43 7.93 -20.53
N LEU A 176 -14.70 7.62 -20.28
CA LEU A 176 -15.16 6.35 -19.66
C LEU A 176 -14.89 5.10 -20.53
N HIS A 177 -14.37 5.28 -21.75
CA HIS A 177 -14.02 4.20 -22.65
C HIS A 177 -12.55 3.75 -22.53
N LEU A 178 -11.77 4.36 -21.66
CA LEU A 178 -10.41 3.91 -21.37
C LEU A 178 -10.44 2.62 -20.55
N THR A 179 -9.53 1.72 -20.89
CA THR A 179 -9.24 0.55 -20.06
C THR A 179 -8.26 0.92 -18.95
N ASP A 180 -8.28 0.18 -17.84
CA ASP A 180 -7.37 0.40 -16.69
C ASP A 180 -5.90 0.50 -17.12
N LYS A 181 -5.50 -0.27 -18.14
CA LYS A 181 -4.14 -0.22 -18.69
C LYS A 181 -3.84 1.12 -19.37
N GLN A 182 -4.79 1.65 -20.13
CA GLN A 182 -4.64 2.93 -20.82
C GLN A 182 -4.64 4.09 -19.83
N GLU A 183 -5.45 4.02 -18.77
CA GLU A 183 -5.40 5.01 -17.69
C GLU A 183 -4.06 5.01 -16.96
N HIS A 184 -3.52 3.82 -16.69
CA HIS A 184 -2.22 3.66 -16.05
C HIS A 184 -1.06 4.20 -16.89
N GLU A 185 -1.17 4.19 -18.21
CA GLU A 185 -0.19 4.82 -19.13
C GLU A 185 -0.44 6.33 -19.31
N LEU A 186 -1.71 6.76 -19.26
CA LEU A 186 -2.11 8.14 -19.48
C LEU A 186 -1.71 9.07 -18.31
N PHE A 187 -1.93 8.66 -17.06
CA PHE A 187 -1.70 9.57 -15.92
C PHE A 187 -0.22 9.97 -15.75
N PRO A 188 0.76 9.07 -15.89
CA PRO A 188 2.17 9.45 -15.93
C PRO A 188 2.49 10.42 -17.06
N LEU A 189 1.92 10.19 -18.26
CA LEU A 189 2.13 11.06 -19.42
C LEU A 189 1.58 12.48 -19.18
N LEU A 190 0.39 12.59 -18.61
CA LEU A 190 -0.20 13.88 -18.24
C LEU A 190 0.64 14.58 -17.17
N TYR A 191 1.14 13.82 -16.19
CA TYR A 191 2.02 14.36 -15.16
C TYR A 191 3.34 14.89 -15.73
N ASP A 192 3.97 14.17 -16.66
CA ASP A 192 5.20 14.63 -17.31
C ASP A 192 5.00 15.95 -18.07
N HIS A 193 3.80 16.14 -18.62
CA HIS A 193 3.40 17.35 -19.33
C HIS A 193 2.59 18.35 -18.48
N ARG A 194 2.57 18.21 -17.16
CA ARG A 194 1.71 19.02 -16.27
C ARG A 194 1.89 20.53 -16.38
N GLY A 195 3.09 20.98 -16.78
CA GLY A 195 3.38 22.41 -17.02
C GLY A 195 2.68 23.01 -18.25
N ALA A 196 2.02 22.20 -19.08
CA ALA A 196 1.19 22.66 -20.18
C ALA A 196 -0.25 22.97 -19.76
N PHE A 197 -0.70 22.52 -18.58
CA PHE A 197 -2.04 22.83 -18.08
C PHE A 197 -2.08 24.20 -17.41
N ALA A 198 -3.18 24.92 -17.62
CA ALA A 198 -3.43 26.16 -16.90
C ALA A 198 -3.76 25.84 -15.43
N SER A 199 -3.25 26.64 -14.49
CA SER A 199 -3.64 26.55 -13.08
C SER A 199 -4.18 27.89 -12.60
N ASP A 200 -4.91 27.90 -11.49
CA ASP A 200 -5.47 29.13 -10.89
C ASP A 200 -4.41 30.19 -10.56
N LYS A 201 -3.15 29.77 -10.38
CA LYS A 201 -2.00 30.64 -10.09
C LYS A 201 -1.23 31.04 -11.34
N GLU A 202 -1.34 30.27 -12.42
CA GLU A 202 -0.64 30.49 -13.70
C GLU A 202 -1.62 30.25 -14.87
N PRO A 203 -2.39 31.29 -15.27
CA PRO A 203 -3.23 31.18 -16.45
C PRO A 203 -2.34 31.10 -17.71
N LEU A 204 -2.40 29.95 -18.40
CA LEU A 204 -1.83 29.70 -19.75
C LEU A 204 -0.45 30.35 -20.00
N GLY A 205 0.53 30.12 -19.12
CA GLY A 205 1.87 30.72 -19.23
C GLY A 205 2.85 30.01 -20.18
N ALA A 206 2.54 28.78 -20.63
CA ALA A 206 3.51 27.91 -21.33
C ALA A 206 3.28 27.73 -22.84
N ILE A 207 2.26 28.37 -23.43
CA ILE A 207 2.03 28.30 -24.89
C ILE A 207 2.77 29.47 -25.57
N MET A 208 4.07 29.28 -25.83
CA MET A 208 4.90 30.32 -26.50
C MET A 208 4.68 30.46 -28.02
N ALA A 209 3.79 29.67 -28.65
CA ALA A 209 3.73 29.61 -30.12
C ALA A 209 2.33 29.63 -30.75
N HIS A 210 1.24 29.71 -29.99
CA HIS A 210 -0.12 29.80 -30.55
C HIS A 210 -0.87 30.94 -29.87
N ALA A 211 -0.92 32.09 -30.52
CA ALA A 211 -1.84 33.15 -30.15
C ALA A 211 -3.27 32.63 -30.39
N VAL A 212 -4.04 32.47 -29.31
CA VAL A 212 -5.45 32.11 -29.39
C VAL A 212 -6.24 33.41 -29.40
N ASP A 213 -6.68 33.84 -30.59
CA ASP A 213 -7.62 34.95 -30.73
C ASP A 213 -9.05 34.42 -30.51
N ILE A 214 -9.59 34.67 -29.32
CA ILE A 214 -10.99 34.39 -29.01
C ILE A 214 -11.81 35.65 -29.35
N ILE A 215 -12.57 35.60 -30.45
CA ILE A 215 -13.53 36.64 -30.81
C ILE A 215 -14.91 36.21 -30.33
N LEU A 216 -15.42 36.87 -29.29
CA LEU A 216 -16.82 36.79 -28.88
C LEU A 216 -17.66 37.68 -29.81
N ASN A 217 -18.33 37.08 -30.78
CA ASN A 217 -19.26 37.82 -31.64
C ASN A 217 -20.71 37.66 -31.14
N ILE A 218 -21.48 38.76 -31.13
CA ILE A 218 -22.87 38.82 -30.67
C ILE A 218 -23.85 38.84 -31.85
N GLU A 219 -23.42 38.37 -33.02
CA GLU A 219 -24.26 38.33 -34.22
C GLU A 219 -25.34 37.26 -34.08
N ARG A 220 -26.58 37.64 -34.41
CA ARG A 220 -27.70 36.70 -34.43
C ARG A 220 -27.42 35.60 -35.46
N PRO A 221 -27.71 34.32 -35.14
CA PRO A 221 -27.60 33.24 -36.12
C PRO A 221 -28.48 33.55 -37.34
N ILE A 222 -27.91 33.48 -38.54
CA ILE A 222 -28.65 33.68 -39.77
C ILE A 222 -29.59 32.48 -39.93
N HIS A 223 -30.90 32.72 -39.86
CA HIS A 223 -31.90 31.73 -40.25
C HIS A 223 -31.94 31.64 -41.77
N HIS A 224 -31.39 30.56 -42.33
CA HIS A 224 -31.68 30.19 -43.70
C HIS A 224 -33.14 29.72 -43.77
N SER A 225 -33.94 30.45 -44.55
CA SER A 225 -35.32 30.11 -44.92
C SER A 225 -35.33 29.15 -46.10
#